data_AF-A0A8T9QDK5-F1
#
_entry.id   AF-A0A8T9QDK5-F1
#
_cell.length_a   1.000
_cell.length_b   1.000
_cell.length_c   1.000
_cell.angle_alpha   90.00
_cell.angle_beta   90.00
_cell.angle_gamma   90.00
#
_symmetry.space_group_name_H-M   'P 1'
#
loop_
_entity.id
_entity.type
_entity.pdbx_description
1 polymer ?
#
loop_
_entity_poly.entity_id
_entity_poly.type
_entity_poly.pdbx_seq_one_letter_code
_entity_poly.pdbx_strand_id
1 'polypeptide(L)'
;MSTISTSAKWAVKTDGKQVESLKAQLGLPAAATNKLIAETSDILGLCGSPNVSVSAETGLALGYVQSGKTMSFTSLIAMARDNGYQVIIVLAGTQKVLIRQSVERLTKDLQLGGANSLDWRIMSDPTISLEGLQATLNEYKSGSKSKLRKRTAIIAVMKNKTRLGNLIDIIEKLSEDFKGVPTLIVDDEADQAGMNTEAKANRKRVAAGLPEKLSPVYTQLLRLKNALPHHTYVQYTATPQALLFIRRKDDMSPNFIKLLTPGDGYTGGNVFFSKPLFKKLVKEIPDNEVHSPNQHLVSAPSTLQAALRVFFLGVAEHLITGSSLRNRSMMVHPSQLTDIHRQYFKWVTTLKGLWVRTLKMAEEEIDRQQLVAQFKATYDELYALNPAMDPFEDYLDALVDSISATQVNQLNGAPGSVPQIDWVNHEFFILVGGQAMSRGFTVEGLTVTYMPRGLGIGTADTMQQWARFFGYKKKYLHLCRIYLVEDVIKAFQGYVEHEKDLHDRLAAFDADRTLNAFQRRVKLPSSLKYLTRNSVLSDDVEHYSFGALG
;
A
#
# COMPACT_ATOMS: atom_id res chain seq x y z
N MET A 1 -3.48 -0.62 39.17
CA MET A 1 -4.80 -1.09 38.68
C MET A 1 -5.48 0.11 38.02
N SER A 2 -5.33 0.27 36.70
CA SER A 2 -6.13 1.25 35.97
C SER A 2 -7.43 0.56 35.55
N THR A 3 -8.55 1.14 35.94
CA THR A 3 -9.87 0.82 35.42
C THR A 3 -9.83 0.90 33.90
N ILE A 4 -10.22 -0.17 33.22
CA ILE A 4 -10.41 -0.21 31.77
C ILE A 4 -11.59 0.72 31.49
N SER A 5 -11.29 1.99 31.23
CA SER A 5 -12.26 2.94 30.70
C SER A 5 -12.57 2.48 29.28
N THR A 6 -13.77 1.98 29.05
CA THR A 6 -14.37 1.99 27.71
C THR A 6 -14.39 3.45 27.27
N SER A 7 -13.47 3.85 26.38
CA SER A 7 -13.54 5.19 25.80
C SER A 7 -14.80 5.22 24.92
N ALA A 8 -15.88 5.73 25.50
CA ALA A 8 -17.10 5.99 24.75
C ALA A 8 -16.73 6.92 23.59
N LYS A 9 -17.11 6.51 22.38
CA LYS A 9 -16.87 7.28 21.16
C LYS A 9 -17.41 8.70 21.33
N TRP A 10 -16.57 9.72 21.14
CA TRP A 10 -17.02 11.11 21.26
C TRP A 10 -17.66 11.60 19.94
N ALA A 11 -18.54 12.60 20.05
CA ALA A 11 -19.27 13.13 18.90
C ALA A 11 -18.36 13.96 17.99
N VAL A 12 -18.23 13.53 16.75
CA VAL A 12 -17.36 14.17 15.74
C VAL A 12 -18.18 15.05 14.81
N LYS A 13 -17.69 16.27 14.57
CA LYS A 13 -18.19 17.15 13.52
C LYS A 13 -17.74 16.65 12.15
N THR A 14 -18.68 16.41 11.23
CA THR A 14 -18.44 15.81 9.91
C THR A 14 -18.67 16.75 8.72
N ASP A 15 -19.05 18.00 8.98
CA ASP A 15 -19.42 19.04 8.01
C ASP A 15 -18.55 20.32 8.18
N GLY A 16 -17.34 20.14 8.72
CA GLY A 16 -16.40 21.22 8.90
C GLY A 16 -15.81 21.75 7.59
N LYS A 17 -15.18 22.93 7.65
CA LYS A 17 -14.65 23.63 6.48
C LYS A 17 -13.67 22.76 5.69
N GLN A 18 -12.76 22.08 6.39
CA GLN A 18 -11.72 21.28 5.74
C GLN A 18 -12.30 20.00 5.15
N VAL A 19 -13.29 19.40 5.82
CA VAL A 19 -14.03 18.25 5.27
C VAL A 19 -14.78 18.64 4.00
N GLU A 20 -15.53 19.74 3.98
CA GLU A 20 -16.24 20.20 2.78
C GLU A 20 -15.29 20.57 1.64
N SER A 21 -14.17 21.23 1.95
CA SER A 21 -13.12 21.52 0.96
C SER A 21 -12.52 20.24 0.37
N LEU A 22 -12.26 19.22 1.19
CA LEU A 22 -11.76 17.93 0.74
C LEU A 22 -12.79 17.19 -0.13
N LYS A 23 -14.08 17.20 0.25
CA LYS A 23 -15.16 16.60 -0.57
C LYS A 23 -15.17 17.19 -1.98
N ALA A 24 -15.09 18.53 -2.08
CA ALA A 24 -15.03 19.23 -3.36
C ALA A 24 -13.75 18.88 -4.15
N GLN A 25 -12.60 18.78 -3.46
CA GLN A 25 -11.32 18.45 -4.08
C GLN A 25 -11.25 17.02 -4.62
N LEU A 26 -11.85 16.05 -3.92
CA LEU A 26 -11.81 14.64 -4.29
C LEU A 26 -12.75 14.30 -5.46
N GLY A 27 -13.85 15.04 -5.62
CA GLY A 27 -14.79 14.85 -6.74
C GLY A 27 -15.41 13.45 -6.81
N LEU A 28 -15.53 12.75 -5.67
CA LEU A 28 -16.07 11.39 -5.62
C LEU A 28 -17.60 11.38 -5.72
N PRO A 29 -18.20 10.29 -6.21
CA PRO A 29 -19.65 10.09 -6.15
C PRO A 29 -20.18 10.20 -4.71
N ALA A 30 -21.38 10.75 -4.54
CA ALA A 30 -21.98 11.03 -3.22
C ALA A 30 -21.97 9.80 -2.28
N ALA A 31 -22.28 8.61 -2.79
CA ALA A 31 -22.25 7.37 -1.99
C ALA A 31 -20.84 7.05 -1.46
N ALA A 32 -19.81 7.19 -2.29
CA ALA A 32 -18.41 6.97 -1.90
C ALA A 32 -17.95 8.03 -0.88
N THR A 33 -18.33 9.29 -1.10
CA THR A 33 -18.05 10.39 -0.18
C THR A 33 -18.69 10.18 1.18
N ASN A 34 -19.99 9.86 1.24
CA ASN A 34 -20.70 9.65 2.50
C ASN A 34 -20.10 8.50 3.31
N LYS A 35 -19.75 7.41 2.62
CA LYS A 35 -19.08 6.26 3.24
C LYS A 35 -17.71 6.63 3.81
N LEU A 36 -16.88 7.33 3.04
CA LEU A 36 -15.57 7.82 3.48
C LEU A 36 -15.69 8.70 4.74
N ILE A 37 -16.66 9.62 4.77
CA ILE A 37 -16.89 10.51 5.91
C ILE A 37 -17.39 9.74 7.13
N ALA A 38 -18.32 8.79 6.97
CA ALA A 38 -18.79 7.94 8.06
C ALA A 38 -17.65 7.12 8.66
N GLU A 39 -16.86 6.42 7.84
CA GLU A 39 -15.70 5.64 8.30
C GLU A 39 -14.66 6.53 8.99
N THR A 40 -14.41 7.73 8.46
CA THR A 40 -13.47 8.70 9.04
C THR A 40 -13.97 9.22 10.40
N SER A 41 -15.27 9.53 10.50
CA SER A 41 -15.91 9.95 11.75
C SER A 41 -15.84 8.85 12.81
N ASP A 42 -15.94 7.59 12.40
CA ASP A 42 -15.79 6.45 13.30
C ASP A 42 -14.37 6.36 13.87
N ILE A 43 -13.36 6.50 13.01
CA ILE A 43 -11.95 6.48 13.43
C ILE A 43 -11.69 7.64 14.39
N LEU A 44 -12.08 8.86 14.03
CA LEU A 44 -11.79 10.04 14.83
C LEU A 44 -12.52 10.00 16.18
N GLY A 45 -13.76 9.49 16.22
CA GLY A 45 -14.52 9.36 17.47
C GLY A 45 -13.92 8.36 18.46
N LEU A 46 -13.12 7.40 17.97
CA LEU A 46 -12.34 6.48 18.81
C LEU A 46 -10.98 7.06 19.23
N CYS A 47 -10.52 8.13 18.58
CA CYS A 47 -9.31 8.84 19.00
C CYS A 47 -9.56 9.65 20.29
N GLY A 48 -8.49 10.11 20.92
CA GLY A 48 -8.58 10.95 22.12
C GLY A 48 -9.29 12.28 21.88
N SER A 49 -10.38 12.55 22.59
CA SER A 49 -11.16 13.78 22.41
C SER A 49 -10.28 15.04 22.59
N PRO A 50 -10.34 16.02 21.68
CA PRO A 50 -9.66 17.32 21.83
C PRO A 50 -10.09 18.12 23.07
N ASN A 51 -11.21 17.75 23.70
CA ASN A 51 -11.74 18.42 24.89
C ASN A 51 -11.16 17.89 26.21
N VAL A 52 -10.38 16.82 26.20
CA VAL A 52 -9.61 16.36 27.37
C VAL A 52 -8.19 16.89 27.33
N SER A 53 -7.53 16.98 28.49
CA SER A 53 -6.17 17.53 28.59
C SER A 53 -5.07 16.52 28.25
N VAL A 54 -5.35 15.22 28.41
CA VAL A 54 -4.40 14.11 28.25
C VAL A 54 -5.13 12.95 27.57
N SER A 55 -4.44 12.31 26.64
CA SER A 55 -4.91 11.10 25.97
C SER A 55 -3.72 10.34 25.41
N ALA A 56 -3.76 9.01 25.46
CA ALA A 56 -2.71 8.16 24.90
C ALA A 56 -3.36 6.91 24.30
N GLU A 57 -3.78 7.02 23.04
CA GLU A 57 -4.47 5.94 22.33
C GLU A 57 -3.65 5.43 21.15
N THR A 58 -3.73 4.13 20.90
CA THR A 58 -3.22 3.50 19.67
C THR A 58 -4.40 2.85 18.96
N GLY A 59 -4.63 3.19 17.70
CA GLY A 59 -5.72 2.64 16.88
C GLY A 59 -5.21 1.99 15.61
N LEU A 60 -5.98 1.06 15.05
CA LEU A 60 -5.68 0.41 13.78
C LEU A 60 -6.75 0.73 12.74
N ALA A 61 -6.37 1.35 11.63
CA ALA A 61 -7.18 1.50 10.44
C ALA A 61 -6.73 0.46 9.40
N LEU A 62 -7.50 -0.63 9.27
CA LEU A 62 -7.17 -1.76 8.42
C LEU A 62 -7.96 -1.67 7.11
N GLY A 63 -7.26 -1.66 5.98
CA GLY A 63 -7.91 -1.74 4.67
C GLY A 63 -7.10 -2.55 3.67
N TYR A 64 -7.76 -3.12 2.67
CA TYR A 64 -7.13 -3.97 1.66
C TYR A 64 -5.95 -3.30 0.92
N VAL A 65 -5.10 -4.12 0.31
CA VAL A 65 -3.96 -3.64 -0.51
C VAL A 65 -4.48 -2.74 -1.64
N GLN A 66 -3.94 -1.53 -1.75
CA GLN A 66 -4.39 -0.51 -2.72
C GLN A 66 -5.89 -0.12 -2.65
N SER A 67 -6.52 -0.22 -1.48
CA SER A 67 -7.94 0.15 -1.29
C SER A 67 -8.23 1.66 -1.21
N GLY A 68 -7.20 2.50 -1.10
CA GLY A 68 -7.37 3.95 -0.87
C GLY A 68 -7.09 4.42 0.56
N LYS A 69 -6.31 3.68 1.37
CA LYS A 69 -5.92 4.07 2.74
C LYS A 69 -5.43 5.50 2.87
N THR A 70 -4.65 5.98 1.90
CA THR A 70 -4.17 7.35 1.91
C THR A 70 -5.29 8.38 1.88
N MET A 71 -6.34 8.14 1.08
CA MET A 71 -7.51 9.01 1.05
C MET A 71 -8.25 9.00 2.41
N SER A 72 -8.30 7.84 3.07
CA SER A 72 -8.86 7.72 4.42
C SER A 72 -8.07 8.53 5.45
N PHE A 73 -6.74 8.40 5.50
CA PHE A 73 -5.98 9.20 6.46
C PHE A 73 -5.96 10.68 6.13
N THR A 74 -5.99 11.08 4.85
CA THR A 74 -6.14 12.50 4.48
C THR A 74 -7.48 13.05 4.95
N SER A 75 -8.56 12.26 4.84
CA SER A 75 -9.87 12.61 5.38
C SER A 75 -9.85 12.73 6.90
N LEU A 76 -9.15 11.82 7.58
CA LEU A 76 -8.94 11.87 9.02
C LEU A 76 -8.21 13.15 9.43
N ILE A 77 -7.17 13.56 8.69
CA ILE A 77 -6.42 14.80 8.96
C ILE A 77 -7.32 16.04 8.82
N ALA A 78 -8.09 16.13 7.73
CA ALA A 78 -9.04 17.23 7.52
C ALA A 78 -10.07 17.30 8.65
N MET A 79 -10.69 16.17 8.98
CA MET A 79 -11.70 16.07 10.03
C MET A 79 -11.12 16.34 11.42
N ALA A 80 -9.90 15.89 11.71
CA ALA A 80 -9.22 16.15 12.97
C ALA A 80 -9.03 17.66 13.19
N ARG A 81 -8.60 18.41 12.15
CA ARG A 81 -8.51 19.88 12.25
C ARG A 81 -9.86 20.52 12.55
N ASP A 82 -10.91 20.13 11.83
CA ASP A 82 -12.26 20.67 12.04
C ASP A 82 -12.81 20.36 13.44
N ASN A 83 -12.25 19.37 14.12
CA ASN A 83 -12.61 18.98 15.48
C ASN A 83 -11.59 19.41 16.55
N GLY A 84 -10.59 20.24 16.22
CA GLY A 84 -9.72 20.87 17.21
C GLY A 84 -8.35 20.23 17.40
N TYR A 85 -7.95 19.24 16.60
CA TYR A 85 -6.55 18.79 16.57
C TYR A 85 -5.65 19.86 15.97
N GLN A 86 -4.51 20.11 16.63
CA GLN A 86 -3.61 21.21 16.30
C GLN A 86 -2.29 20.77 15.72
N VAL A 87 -1.88 19.54 16.01
CA VAL A 87 -0.67 18.96 15.46
C VAL A 87 -1.01 17.61 14.85
N ILE A 88 -0.57 17.42 13.61
CA ILE A 88 -0.71 16.19 12.85
C ILE A 88 0.70 15.74 12.48
N ILE A 89 1.13 14.58 12.95
CA ILE A 89 2.41 13.97 12.59
C ILE A 89 2.14 12.83 11.62
N VAL A 90 2.72 12.88 10.43
CA VAL A 90 2.59 11.85 9.40
C VAL A 90 3.91 11.11 9.25
N LEU A 91 3.93 9.82 9.60
CA LEU A 91 5.09 8.96 9.44
C LEU A 91 5.10 8.37 8.02
N ALA A 92 5.79 9.03 7.10
CA ALA A 92 5.70 8.77 5.66
C ALA A 92 6.78 7.80 5.15
N GLY A 93 6.68 6.54 5.56
CA GLY A 93 7.55 5.45 5.08
C GLY A 93 9.02 5.58 5.50
N THR A 94 9.91 4.82 4.85
CA THR A 94 11.33 4.69 5.22
C THR A 94 12.32 5.34 4.24
N GLN A 95 11.82 5.95 3.16
CA GLN A 95 12.62 6.48 2.06
C GLN A 95 12.26 7.93 1.76
N LYS A 96 13.22 8.73 1.28
CA LYS A 96 13.00 10.16 0.99
C LYS A 96 11.90 10.40 -0.05
N VAL A 97 11.84 9.55 -1.06
CA VAL A 97 10.85 9.65 -2.14
C VAL A 97 9.42 9.43 -1.62
N LEU A 98 9.25 8.52 -0.66
CA LEU A 98 7.95 8.26 -0.02
C LEU A 98 7.43 9.49 0.72
N ILE A 99 8.31 10.17 1.46
CA ILE A 99 7.96 11.40 2.16
C ILE A 99 7.54 12.47 1.17
N ARG A 100 8.33 12.68 0.11
CA ARG A 100 8.00 13.67 -0.93
C ARG A 100 6.63 13.41 -1.54
N GLN A 101 6.35 12.16 -1.93
CA GLN A 101 5.04 11.75 -2.48
C GLN A 101 3.90 11.99 -1.49
N SER A 102 4.08 11.65 -0.22
CA SER A 102 3.06 11.90 0.82
C SER A 102 2.82 13.39 1.04
N VAL A 103 3.86 14.22 1.04
CA VAL A 103 3.76 15.67 1.18
C VAL A 103 3.08 16.31 -0.03
N GLU A 104 3.47 15.93 -1.25
CA GLU A 104 2.84 16.39 -2.49
C GLU A 104 1.35 16.06 -2.50
N ARG A 105 1.00 14.83 -2.11
CA ARG A 105 -0.39 14.38 -2.04
C ARG A 105 -1.19 15.12 -0.97
N LEU A 106 -0.67 15.26 0.24
CA LEU A 106 -1.34 16.04 1.30
C LEU A 106 -1.51 17.51 0.87
N THR A 107 -0.51 18.09 0.21
CA THR A 107 -0.55 19.46 -0.29
C THR A 107 -1.66 19.65 -1.31
N LYS A 108 -1.80 18.71 -2.25
CA LYS A 108 -2.85 18.70 -3.26
C LYS A 108 -4.23 18.47 -2.64
N ASP A 109 -4.39 17.39 -1.89
CA ASP A 109 -5.70 16.92 -1.44
C ASP A 109 -6.29 17.84 -0.35
N LEU A 110 -5.46 18.42 0.52
CA LEU A 110 -5.90 19.40 1.54
C LEU A 110 -5.81 20.85 1.06
N GLN A 111 -5.43 21.10 -0.20
CA GLN A 111 -5.24 22.43 -0.78
C GLN A 111 -4.31 23.34 0.04
N LEU A 112 -3.19 22.80 0.54
CA LEU A 112 -2.23 23.49 1.41
C LEU A 112 -1.45 24.61 0.69
N GLY A 113 -1.40 24.57 -0.64
CA GLY A 113 -0.86 25.67 -1.47
C GLY A 113 -1.94 26.61 -2.03
N GLY A 114 -3.21 26.34 -1.74
CA GLY A 114 -4.36 27.04 -2.33
C GLY A 114 -5.29 27.64 -1.28
N ALA A 115 -6.59 27.35 -1.39
CA ALA A 115 -7.64 27.95 -0.56
C ALA A 115 -7.46 27.71 0.95
N ASN A 116 -6.78 26.62 1.33
CA ASN A 116 -6.52 26.27 2.73
C ASN A 116 -5.07 26.59 3.17
N SER A 117 -4.21 27.16 2.32
CA SER A 117 -2.81 27.51 2.66
C SER A 117 -2.64 28.30 3.95
N LEU A 118 -3.69 28.99 4.26
CA LEU A 118 -3.76 30.00 5.27
C LEU A 118 -4.16 29.31 6.61
N ASP A 119 -4.82 28.14 6.55
CA ASP A 119 -5.31 27.29 7.66
C ASP A 119 -4.29 26.27 8.17
N TRP A 120 -3.29 25.93 7.37
CA TRP A 120 -2.33 24.89 7.70
C TRP A 120 -0.92 25.48 7.75
N ARG A 121 -0.04 24.81 8.49
CA ARG A 121 1.41 24.98 8.32
C ARG A 121 2.04 23.61 8.17
N ILE A 122 2.55 23.31 6.97
CA ILE A 122 3.24 22.06 6.70
C ILE A 122 4.74 22.22 6.91
N MET A 123 5.34 21.24 7.60
CA MET A 123 6.76 21.09 7.83
C MET A 123 7.13 19.66 7.45
N SER A 124 8.26 19.45 6.77
CA SER A 124 8.68 18.11 6.35
C SER A 124 10.18 17.93 6.51
N ASP A 125 10.64 16.73 6.87
CA ASP A 125 12.07 16.44 6.94
C ASP A 125 12.80 16.83 5.63
N PRO A 126 13.93 17.57 5.66
CA PRO A 126 14.71 18.03 6.83
C PRO A 126 14.41 19.44 7.34
N THR A 127 13.37 20.12 6.84
CA THR A 127 13.11 21.54 7.10
C THR A 127 12.26 21.79 8.35
N ILE A 128 12.14 20.81 9.24
CA ILE A 128 11.43 20.95 10.52
C ILE A 128 12.29 21.79 11.47
N SER A 129 11.82 22.99 11.85
CA SER A 129 12.53 23.89 12.77
C SER A 129 11.78 24.08 14.08
N LEU A 130 12.54 24.33 15.15
CA LEU A 130 11.99 24.60 16.48
C LEU A 130 11.17 25.88 16.48
N GLU A 131 11.70 26.94 15.87
CA GLU A 131 11.08 28.26 15.80
C GLU A 131 9.75 28.20 15.05
N GLY A 132 9.70 27.44 13.94
CA GLY A 132 8.49 27.27 13.14
C GLY A 132 7.38 26.51 13.87
N LEU A 133 7.74 25.43 14.58
CA LEU A 133 6.79 24.67 15.39
C LEU A 133 6.31 25.48 16.60
N GLN A 134 7.22 26.13 17.33
CA GLN A 134 6.88 26.95 18.47
C GLN A 134 5.96 28.13 18.09
N ALA A 135 6.25 28.83 16.99
CA ALA A 135 5.37 29.89 16.48
C ALA A 135 3.95 29.37 16.21
N THR A 136 3.82 28.17 15.67
CA THR A 136 2.51 27.54 15.40
C THR A 136 1.76 27.17 16.68
N LEU A 137 2.46 26.63 17.68
CA LEU A 137 1.87 26.32 18.98
C LEU A 137 1.42 27.60 19.72
N ASN A 138 2.22 28.67 19.61
CA ASN A 138 1.87 29.97 20.17
C ASN A 138 0.65 30.59 19.49
N GLU A 139 0.51 30.49 18.16
CA GLU A 139 -0.70 30.89 17.42
C GLU A 139 -1.94 30.18 17.98
N TYR A 140 -1.84 28.87 18.26
CA TYR A 140 -2.94 28.11 18.87
C TYR A 140 -3.27 28.59 20.29
N LYS A 141 -2.28 28.68 21.17
CA LYS A 141 -2.47 29.08 22.58
C LYS A 141 -3.00 30.51 22.70
N SER A 142 -2.43 31.45 21.96
CA SER A 142 -2.84 32.88 21.94
C SER A 142 -4.18 33.10 21.24
N GLY A 143 -4.49 32.30 20.21
CA GLY A 143 -5.79 32.28 19.55
C GLY A 143 -6.93 31.83 20.45
N SER A 144 -6.67 31.25 21.63
CA SER A 144 -7.71 30.99 22.64
C SER A 144 -8.32 32.28 23.21
N LYS A 145 -7.62 33.41 23.10
CA LYS A 145 -8.03 34.71 23.65
C LYS A 145 -8.28 35.80 22.59
N SER A 146 -8.14 35.50 21.30
CA SER A 146 -8.25 36.49 20.22
C SER A 146 -8.96 35.93 18.98
N LYS A 147 -9.44 36.81 18.09
CA LYS A 147 -9.94 36.44 16.75
C LYS A 147 -8.82 36.01 15.78
N LEU A 148 -7.59 35.85 16.27
CA LEU A 148 -6.45 35.42 15.45
C LEU A 148 -6.66 34.01 14.93
N ARG A 149 -6.09 33.77 13.76
CA ARG A 149 -6.21 32.51 13.07
C ARG A 149 -5.45 31.39 13.79
N LYS A 150 -6.06 30.21 13.86
CA LYS A 150 -5.45 28.99 14.40
C LYS A 150 -5.00 28.06 13.27
N ARG A 151 -3.71 28.02 12.99
CA ARG A 151 -3.14 27.08 12.03
C ARG A 151 -2.90 25.72 12.67
N THR A 152 -3.23 24.65 11.96
CA THR A 152 -2.86 23.28 12.36
C THR A 152 -1.52 22.95 11.73
N ALA A 153 -0.56 22.47 12.53
CA ALA A 153 0.72 21.99 12.03
C ALA A 153 0.56 20.59 11.42
N ILE A 154 1.05 20.39 10.21
CA ILE A 154 1.29 19.06 9.63
C ILE A 154 2.79 18.85 9.60
N ILE A 155 3.27 17.79 10.24
CA ILE A 155 4.68 17.41 10.31
C ILE A 155 4.85 16.07 9.59
N ALA A 156 5.45 16.08 8.41
CA ALA A 156 5.77 14.85 7.68
C ALA A 156 7.22 14.42 7.95
N VAL A 157 7.40 13.20 8.48
CA VAL A 157 8.72 12.70 8.89
C VAL A 157 8.95 11.26 8.46
N MET A 158 10.20 10.90 8.17
CA MET A 158 10.61 9.53 7.84
C MET A 158 10.56 8.63 9.08
N LYS A 159 10.16 7.37 8.90
CA LYS A 159 10.42 6.28 9.88
C LYS A 159 11.89 5.86 9.89
N ASN A 160 12.73 6.76 10.39
CA ASN A 160 14.17 6.58 10.49
C ASN A 160 14.66 7.07 11.86
N LYS A 161 15.59 6.34 12.49
CA LYS A 161 16.11 6.63 13.83
C LYS A 161 16.54 8.10 13.98
N THR A 162 17.38 8.59 13.05
CA THR A 162 17.94 9.94 13.13
C THR A 162 16.88 10.99 12.86
N ARG A 163 16.02 10.78 11.85
CA ARG A 163 14.98 11.75 11.48
C ARG A 163 13.91 11.91 12.55
N LEU A 164 13.46 10.80 13.13
CA LEU A 164 12.56 10.81 14.28
C LEU A 164 13.22 11.46 15.49
N GLY A 165 14.48 11.10 15.79
CA GLY A 165 15.23 11.69 16.89
C GLY A 165 15.27 13.22 16.83
N ASN A 166 15.60 13.78 15.66
CA ASN A 166 15.62 15.23 15.45
C ASN A 166 14.26 15.90 15.73
N LEU A 167 13.15 15.30 15.27
CA LEU A 167 11.81 15.82 15.55
C LEU A 167 11.48 15.73 17.05
N ILE A 168 11.77 14.60 17.68
CA ILE A 168 11.49 14.36 19.09
C ILE A 168 12.27 15.33 19.97
N ASP A 169 13.55 15.58 19.65
CA ASP A 169 14.37 16.54 20.40
C ASP A 169 13.79 17.98 20.32
N ILE A 170 13.14 18.34 19.21
CA ILE A 170 12.39 19.61 19.11
C ILE A 170 11.13 19.56 19.99
N ILE A 171 10.35 18.49 19.92
CA ILE A 171 9.12 18.32 20.72
C ILE A 171 9.42 18.36 22.22
N GLU A 172 10.49 17.69 22.67
CA GLU A 172 10.91 17.66 24.08
C GLU A 172 11.33 19.05 24.59
N LYS A 173 12.02 19.84 23.77
CA LYS A 173 12.32 21.26 24.06
C LYS A 173 11.07 22.12 24.17
N LEU A 174 9.99 21.71 23.50
CA LEU A 174 8.69 22.37 23.49
C LEU A 174 7.66 21.65 24.39
N SER A 175 8.10 20.84 25.35
CA SER A 175 7.20 20.01 26.19
C SER A 175 6.10 20.81 26.90
N GLU A 176 6.41 21.99 27.44
CA GLU A 176 5.42 22.92 28.02
C GLU A 176 4.47 23.50 26.95
N ASP A 177 4.94 23.59 25.70
CA ASP A 177 4.13 24.02 24.56
C ASP A 177 3.15 22.97 24.07
N PHE A 178 3.44 21.70 24.29
CA PHE A 178 2.58 20.57 23.94
C PHE A 178 1.54 20.19 25.00
N LYS A 179 1.59 20.75 26.22
CA LYS A 179 0.57 20.48 27.25
C LYS A 179 -0.82 20.91 26.78
N GLY A 180 -1.76 19.96 26.75
CA GLY A 180 -3.13 20.19 26.30
C GLY A 180 -3.27 20.45 24.80
N VAL A 181 -2.28 20.08 23.99
CA VAL A 181 -2.32 20.19 22.52
C VAL A 181 -2.69 18.83 21.92
N PRO A 182 -3.92 18.66 21.40
CA PRO A 182 -4.34 17.40 20.82
C PRO A 182 -3.54 17.09 19.55
N THR A 183 -2.82 15.97 19.58
CA THR A 183 -1.92 15.55 18.50
C THR A 183 -2.40 14.25 17.86
N LEU A 184 -2.53 14.23 16.54
CA LEU A 184 -2.80 13.01 15.78
C LEU A 184 -1.50 12.53 15.15
N ILE A 185 -1.13 11.27 15.36
CA ILE A 185 -0.02 10.61 14.69
C ILE A 185 -0.61 9.61 13.70
N VAL A 186 -0.35 9.80 12.42
CA VAL A 186 -0.76 8.90 11.34
C VAL A 186 0.46 8.10 10.90
N ASP A 187 0.43 6.79 11.10
CA ASP A 187 1.48 5.89 10.63
C ASP A 187 1.04 5.13 9.37
N ASP A 188 1.59 5.51 8.22
CA ASP A 188 1.32 4.84 6.94
C ASP A 188 2.23 3.62 6.77
N GLU A 189 1.66 2.50 6.35
CA GLU A 189 2.29 1.17 6.40
C GLU A 189 2.87 0.87 7.80
N ALA A 190 2.03 0.93 8.84
CA ALA A 190 2.48 0.81 10.23
C ALA A 190 3.19 -0.50 10.58
N ASP A 191 2.92 -1.56 9.83
CA ASP A 191 3.66 -2.82 9.86
C ASP A 191 5.15 -2.66 9.47
N GLN A 192 5.50 -1.61 8.72
CA GLN A 192 6.84 -1.37 8.21
C GLN A 192 7.68 -0.53 9.17
N ALA A 193 8.84 -1.07 9.55
CA ALA A 193 9.90 -0.43 10.35
C ALA A 193 9.53 0.03 11.77
N GLY A 194 8.24 0.18 12.11
CA GLY A 194 7.77 0.62 13.42
C GLY A 194 7.79 -0.46 14.50
N MET A 195 7.88 -1.74 14.13
CA MET A 195 7.82 -2.87 15.08
C MET A 195 9.17 -3.15 15.76
N ASN A 196 9.13 -3.65 17.00
CA ASN A 196 10.34 -4.07 17.70
C ASN A 196 10.90 -5.39 17.14
N THR A 197 11.94 -5.30 16.31
CA THR A 197 12.61 -6.47 15.71
C THR A 197 13.51 -7.24 16.68
N GLU A 198 13.62 -6.82 17.93
CA GLU A 198 14.39 -7.52 18.97
C GLU A 198 13.49 -8.43 19.84
N ALA A 199 12.17 -8.45 19.60
CA ALA A 199 11.20 -9.11 20.49
C ALA A 199 11.52 -10.60 20.72
N LYS A 200 11.84 -11.35 19.66
CA LYS A 200 12.22 -12.77 19.80
C LYS A 200 13.57 -12.95 20.51
N ALA A 201 14.54 -12.10 20.21
CA ALA A 201 15.88 -12.17 20.83
C ALA A 201 15.82 -11.82 22.33
N ASN A 202 14.90 -10.94 22.72
CA ASN A 202 14.69 -10.54 24.11
C ASN A 202 14.31 -11.69 25.04
N ARG A 203 13.70 -12.77 24.54
CA ARG A 203 13.41 -13.95 25.37
C ARG A 203 14.66 -14.50 26.04
N LYS A 204 15.72 -14.73 25.25
CA LYS A 204 17.00 -15.23 25.75
C LYS A 204 17.67 -14.23 26.70
N ARG A 205 17.51 -12.93 26.43
CA ARG A 205 18.06 -11.86 27.28
C ARG A 205 17.38 -11.82 28.64
N VAL A 206 16.05 -11.79 28.66
CA VAL A 206 15.25 -11.76 29.89
C VAL A 206 15.47 -13.03 30.70
N ALA A 207 15.51 -14.20 30.06
CA ALA A 207 15.85 -15.47 30.73
C ALA A 207 17.26 -15.46 31.35
N ALA A 208 18.19 -14.68 30.79
CA ALA A 208 19.54 -14.46 31.32
C ALA A 208 19.62 -13.28 32.31
N GLY A 209 18.49 -12.71 32.75
CA GLY A 209 18.45 -11.55 33.65
C GLY A 209 18.90 -10.22 33.02
N LEU A 210 19.04 -10.17 31.69
CA LEU A 210 19.44 -8.97 30.96
C LEU A 210 18.22 -8.13 30.54
N PRO A 211 18.35 -6.80 30.50
CA PRO A 211 17.25 -5.93 30.06
C PRO A 211 16.90 -6.17 28.58
N GLU A 212 15.62 -5.98 28.27
CA GLU A 212 15.14 -6.00 26.88
C GLU A 212 15.87 -4.96 26.04
N LYS A 213 16.21 -5.35 24.81
CA LYS A 213 16.71 -4.45 23.78
C LYS A 213 15.55 -4.00 22.90
N LEU A 214 15.56 -2.74 22.48
CA LEU A 214 14.56 -2.20 21.57
C LEU A 214 15.21 -1.87 20.22
N SER A 215 14.49 -2.14 19.13
CA SER A 215 14.96 -1.75 17.80
C SER A 215 15.00 -0.22 17.68
N PRO A 216 15.95 0.37 16.92
CA PRO A 216 16.20 1.81 16.98
C PRO A 216 15.01 2.69 16.60
N VAL A 217 14.21 2.29 15.60
CA VAL A 217 13.01 3.04 15.19
C VAL A 217 11.91 2.89 16.22
N TYR A 218 11.66 1.68 16.71
CA TYR A 218 10.68 1.43 17.76
C TYR A 218 10.97 2.25 19.03
N THR A 219 12.24 2.35 19.45
CA THR A 219 12.65 3.22 20.56
C THR A 219 12.24 4.69 20.34
N GLN A 220 12.43 5.22 19.12
CA GLN A 220 12.03 6.59 18.82
C GLN A 220 10.51 6.76 18.80
N LEU A 221 9.74 5.76 18.34
CA LEU A 221 8.27 5.83 18.37
C LEU A 221 7.74 5.86 19.80
N LEU A 222 8.29 5.04 20.71
CA LEU A 222 7.96 5.12 22.13
C LEU A 222 8.31 6.49 22.72
N ARG A 223 9.51 7.01 22.41
CA ARG A 223 9.95 8.32 22.87
C ARG A 223 9.05 9.44 22.35
N LEU A 224 8.61 9.37 21.09
CA LEU A 224 7.64 10.30 20.49
C LEU A 224 6.30 10.28 21.22
N LYS A 225 5.72 9.10 21.46
CA LYS A 225 4.46 8.95 22.21
C LYS A 225 4.58 9.52 23.62
N ASN A 226 5.70 9.26 24.30
CA ASN A 226 5.96 9.77 25.65
C ASN A 226 6.15 11.29 25.70
N ALA A 227 6.70 11.89 24.63
CA ALA A 227 6.89 13.34 24.53
C ALA A 227 5.58 14.11 24.27
N LEU A 228 4.48 13.42 23.95
CA LEU A 228 3.19 14.01 23.59
C LEU A 228 2.10 13.59 24.58
N PRO A 229 1.77 14.40 25.60
CA PRO A 229 0.80 14.02 26.64
C PRO A 229 -0.62 13.79 26.12
N HIS A 230 -0.99 14.44 25.01
CA HIS A 230 -2.27 14.25 24.34
C HIS A 230 -2.03 13.81 22.89
N HIS A 231 -2.05 12.50 22.67
CA HIS A 231 -1.89 11.92 21.36
C HIS A 231 -2.88 10.79 21.07
N THR A 232 -3.11 10.59 19.78
CA THR A 232 -3.62 9.32 19.25
C THR A 232 -2.73 8.86 18.10
N TYR A 233 -2.27 7.61 18.17
CA TYR A 233 -1.45 6.97 17.16
C TYR A 233 -2.31 6.04 16.31
N VAL A 234 -2.63 6.44 15.08
CA VAL A 234 -3.46 5.67 14.15
C VAL A 234 -2.59 4.96 13.13
N GLN A 235 -2.56 3.64 13.24
CA GLN A 235 -1.83 2.72 12.36
C GLN A 235 -2.66 2.43 11.11
N TYR A 236 -2.21 2.88 9.94
CA TYR A 236 -2.80 2.50 8.66
C TYR A 236 -2.00 1.35 8.05
N THR A 237 -2.67 0.24 7.71
CA THR A 237 -2.02 -0.86 7.00
C THR A 237 -3.01 -1.77 6.27
N ALA A 238 -2.50 -2.59 5.34
CA ALA A 238 -3.18 -3.78 4.85
C ALA A 238 -2.71 -5.08 5.54
N THR A 239 -1.56 -5.08 6.21
CA THR A 239 -0.91 -6.24 6.85
C THR A 239 -1.00 -6.13 8.38
N PRO A 240 -2.16 -6.39 9.00
CA PRO A 240 -2.36 -6.18 10.43
C PRO A 240 -1.64 -7.23 11.30
N GLN A 241 -1.11 -8.30 10.70
CA GLN A 241 -0.59 -9.48 11.42
C GLN A 241 0.46 -9.11 12.47
N ALA A 242 1.43 -8.26 12.13
CA ALA A 242 2.45 -7.83 13.08
C ALA A 242 1.84 -7.02 14.23
N LEU A 243 0.93 -6.10 13.93
CA LEU A 243 0.32 -5.17 14.89
C LEU A 243 -0.65 -5.89 15.84
N LEU A 244 -1.37 -6.89 15.33
CA LEU A 244 -2.30 -7.67 16.12
C LEU A 244 -1.62 -8.72 17.00
N PHE A 245 -0.44 -9.23 16.64
CA PHE A 245 0.18 -10.38 17.33
C PHE A 245 1.39 -10.04 18.23
N ILE A 246 1.71 -8.76 18.42
CA ILE A 246 2.61 -8.33 19.53
C ILE A 246 1.96 -8.50 20.90
N ARG A 247 2.70 -8.24 21.99
CA ARG A 247 2.14 -8.29 23.36
C ARG A 247 1.00 -7.29 23.48
N ARG A 248 -0.09 -7.66 24.18
CA ARG A 248 -1.22 -6.74 24.44
C ARG A 248 -0.84 -5.50 25.25
N LYS A 249 0.17 -5.65 26.13
CA LYS A 249 0.71 -4.56 26.97
C LYS A 249 1.75 -3.71 26.24
N ASP A 250 2.07 -4.02 25.00
CA ASP A 250 2.98 -3.22 24.19
C ASP A 250 2.28 -1.92 23.79
N ASP A 251 2.96 -0.77 23.90
CA ASP A 251 2.35 0.53 23.59
C ASP A 251 1.97 0.66 22.10
N MET A 252 2.56 -0.14 21.23
CA MET A 252 2.22 -0.20 19.80
C MET A 252 1.06 -1.15 19.51
N SER A 253 0.55 -1.88 20.52
CA SER A 253 -0.63 -2.71 20.40
C SER A 253 -1.88 -1.83 20.24
N PRO A 254 -2.68 -1.99 19.17
CA PRO A 254 -3.87 -1.18 18.98
C PRO A 254 -4.95 -1.49 20.03
N ASN A 255 -5.55 -0.44 20.59
CA ASN A 255 -6.68 -0.46 21.53
C ASN A 255 -8.03 -0.52 20.81
N PHE A 256 -8.12 -0.01 19.59
CA PHE A 256 -9.32 -0.05 18.75
C PHE A 256 -8.97 -0.36 17.30
N ILE A 257 -9.97 -0.78 16.52
CA ILE A 257 -9.82 -1.03 15.08
C ILE A 257 -10.98 -0.43 14.30
N LYS A 258 -10.69 0.09 13.10
CA LYS A 258 -11.67 0.35 12.06
C LYS A 258 -11.28 -0.38 10.78
N LEU A 259 -12.22 -1.13 10.22
CA LEU A 259 -12.10 -1.67 8.87
C LEU A 259 -12.49 -0.61 7.85
N LEU A 260 -11.63 -0.40 6.87
CA LEU A 260 -11.82 0.50 5.74
C LEU A 260 -12.37 -0.29 4.58
N THR A 261 -13.51 0.14 4.07
CA THR A 261 -14.16 -0.60 3.00
C THR A 261 -13.82 0.02 1.65
N PRO A 262 -13.29 -0.75 0.68
CA PRO A 262 -12.99 -0.23 -0.65
C PRO A 262 -14.22 0.40 -1.32
N GLY A 263 -13.97 1.35 -2.22
CA GLY A 263 -15.00 1.93 -3.07
C GLY A 263 -15.36 1.03 -4.25
N ASP A 264 -16.37 1.45 -5.00
CA ASP A 264 -16.79 0.76 -6.22
C ASP A 264 -15.65 0.72 -7.25
N GLY A 265 -15.49 -0.43 -7.89
CA GLY A 265 -14.46 -0.64 -8.90
C GLY A 265 -13.12 -1.15 -8.37
N TYR A 266 -12.97 -1.30 -7.05
CA TYR A 266 -11.86 -2.04 -6.47
C TYR A 266 -11.93 -3.53 -6.83
N THR A 267 -10.80 -4.11 -7.22
CA THR A 267 -10.62 -5.52 -7.55
C THR A 267 -9.46 -6.06 -6.71
N GLY A 268 -9.79 -6.82 -5.66
CA GLY A 268 -8.83 -7.43 -4.73
C GLY A 268 -8.66 -8.93 -4.95
N GLY A 269 -8.12 -9.61 -3.94
CA GLY A 269 -7.80 -11.04 -3.98
C GLY A 269 -8.95 -11.95 -4.42
N ASN A 270 -10.15 -11.71 -3.91
CA ASN A 270 -11.33 -12.49 -4.27
C ASN A 270 -11.69 -12.41 -5.78
N VAL A 271 -11.38 -11.29 -6.45
CA VAL A 271 -11.64 -11.16 -7.91
C VAL A 271 -10.66 -12.01 -8.72
N PHE A 272 -9.38 -12.01 -8.32
CA PHE A 272 -8.32 -12.68 -9.07
C PHE A 272 -8.15 -14.16 -8.71
N PHE A 273 -8.32 -14.54 -7.44
CA PHE A 273 -7.99 -15.87 -6.93
C PHE A 273 -9.21 -16.73 -6.57
N SER A 274 -10.41 -16.31 -6.98
CA SER A 274 -11.64 -17.08 -6.79
C SER A 274 -12.39 -17.30 -8.10
N LYS A 275 -13.23 -18.33 -8.13
CA LYS A 275 -14.09 -18.62 -9.30
C LYS A 275 -15.14 -17.50 -9.47
N PRO A 276 -15.59 -17.22 -10.71
CA PRO A 276 -15.26 -17.92 -11.95
C PRO A 276 -14.03 -17.35 -12.69
N LEU A 277 -13.51 -16.19 -12.29
CA LEU A 277 -12.50 -15.45 -13.06
C LEU A 277 -11.07 -15.96 -12.88
N PHE A 278 -10.77 -16.72 -11.82
CA PHE A 278 -9.43 -17.20 -11.52
C PHE A 278 -8.66 -17.78 -12.73
N LYS A 279 -9.22 -18.78 -13.42
CA LYS A 279 -8.56 -19.40 -14.59
C LYS A 279 -8.41 -18.47 -15.80
N LYS A 280 -9.22 -17.40 -15.85
CA LYS A 280 -9.18 -16.41 -16.92
C LYS A 280 -8.13 -15.33 -16.64
N LEU A 281 -7.96 -14.93 -15.38
CA LEU A 281 -7.08 -13.83 -14.96
C LEU A 281 -5.69 -14.27 -14.50
N VAL A 282 -5.57 -15.49 -13.96
CA VAL A 282 -4.31 -16.04 -13.43
C VAL A 282 -3.87 -17.21 -14.30
N LYS A 283 -2.62 -17.16 -14.77
CA LYS A 283 -1.98 -18.16 -15.61
C LYS A 283 -0.76 -18.71 -14.87
N GLU A 284 -0.58 -20.02 -14.95
CA GLU A 284 0.58 -20.70 -14.37
C GLU A 284 1.81 -20.51 -15.26
N ILE A 285 2.97 -20.30 -14.63
CA ILE A 285 4.28 -20.39 -15.26
C ILE A 285 4.84 -21.77 -14.89
N PRO A 286 4.98 -22.69 -15.87
CA PRO A 286 5.55 -24.02 -15.62
C PRO A 286 6.98 -23.93 -15.06
N ASP A 287 7.37 -24.88 -14.22
CA ASP A 287 8.68 -24.87 -13.56
C ASP A 287 9.86 -24.85 -14.55
N ASN A 288 9.72 -25.46 -15.73
CA ASN A 288 10.75 -25.45 -16.78
C ASN A 288 10.91 -24.08 -17.48
N GLU A 289 10.04 -23.11 -17.18
CA GLU A 289 10.09 -21.72 -17.65
C GLU A 289 10.55 -20.74 -16.56
N VAL A 290 11.06 -21.25 -15.44
CA VAL A 290 11.51 -20.47 -14.28
C VAL A 290 13.02 -20.56 -14.12
N HIS A 291 13.71 -19.45 -13.88
CA HIS A 291 15.14 -19.53 -13.55
C HIS A 291 15.36 -20.10 -12.15
N SER A 292 16.29 -21.04 -12.04
CA SER A 292 16.78 -21.57 -10.77
C SER A 292 18.30 -21.74 -10.82
N PRO A 293 18.98 -21.98 -9.68
CA PRO A 293 20.42 -22.28 -9.68
C PRO A 293 20.81 -23.46 -10.59
N ASN A 294 19.89 -24.39 -10.82
CA ASN A 294 20.10 -25.58 -11.65
C ASN A 294 19.42 -25.49 -13.02
N GLN A 295 18.76 -24.37 -13.32
CA GLN A 295 18.01 -24.18 -14.56
C GLN A 295 18.20 -22.76 -15.10
N HIS A 296 18.99 -22.67 -16.17
CA HIS A 296 19.21 -21.44 -16.91
C HIS A 296 18.44 -21.49 -18.22
N LEU A 297 17.48 -20.59 -18.38
CA LEU A 297 16.72 -20.45 -19.61
C LEU A 297 17.59 -19.77 -20.67
N VAL A 298 17.62 -20.35 -21.87
CA VAL A 298 18.43 -19.86 -23.00
C VAL A 298 17.67 -18.90 -23.91
N SER A 299 16.34 -19.01 -23.94
CA SER A 299 15.43 -18.21 -24.76
C SER A 299 14.27 -17.66 -23.94
N ALA A 300 13.55 -16.71 -24.51
CA ALA A 300 12.38 -16.11 -23.88
C ALA A 300 11.27 -17.18 -23.68
N PRO A 301 10.78 -17.39 -22.45
CA PRO A 301 9.76 -18.41 -22.18
C PRO A 301 8.47 -18.19 -22.96
N SER A 302 7.74 -19.27 -23.25
CA SER A 302 6.49 -19.18 -24.02
C SER A 302 5.42 -18.39 -23.26
N THR A 303 5.40 -18.51 -21.94
CA THR A 303 4.49 -17.75 -21.05
C THR A 303 4.83 -16.26 -21.01
N LEU A 304 6.11 -15.87 -21.11
CA LEU A 304 6.51 -14.47 -21.26
C LEU A 304 6.00 -13.90 -22.58
N GLN A 305 6.12 -14.65 -23.68
CA GLN A 305 5.58 -14.24 -24.99
C GLN A 305 4.05 -14.09 -24.93
N ALA A 306 3.35 -15.01 -24.26
CA ALA A 306 1.90 -14.88 -24.04
C ALA A 306 1.54 -13.63 -23.24
N ALA A 307 2.28 -13.34 -22.16
CA ALA A 307 2.08 -12.16 -21.34
C ALA A 307 2.28 -10.85 -22.13
N LEU A 308 3.30 -10.81 -23.01
CA LEU A 308 3.54 -9.67 -23.89
C LEU A 308 2.42 -9.46 -24.91
N ARG A 309 1.86 -10.53 -25.50
CA ARG A 309 0.70 -10.41 -26.42
C ARG A 309 -0.51 -9.78 -25.73
N VAL A 310 -0.84 -10.24 -24.51
CA VAL A 310 -1.92 -9.64 -23.70
C VAL A 310 -1.64 -8.16 -23.47
N PHE A 311 -0.41 -7.82 -23.09
CA PHE A 311 -0.05 -6.44 -22.79
C PHE A 311 -0.19 -5.53 -24.00
N PHE A 312 0.36 -5.93 -25.16
CA PHE A 312 0.27 -5.13 -26.38
C PHE A 312 -1.15 -5.03 -26.93
N LEU A 313 -2.00 -6.05 -26.77
CA LEU A 313 -3.43 -5.91 -27.07
C LEU A 313 -4.11 -4.90 -26.12
N GLY A 314 -3.73 -4.88 -24.84
CA GLY A 314 -4.24 -3.88 -23.90
C GLY A 314 -3.78 -2.44 -24.18
N VAL A 315 -2.60 -2.27 -24.77
CA VAL A 315 -2.12 -0.98 -25.29
C VAL A 315 -2.84 -0.61 -26.59
N ALA A 316 -3.08 -1.58 -27.49
CA ALA A 316 -3.85 -1.36 -28.71
C ALA A 316 -5.29 -0.89 -28.38
N GLU A 317 -5.97 -1.54 -27.42
CA GLU A 317 -7.28 -1.08 -26.93
C GLU A 317 -7.23 0.38 -26.44
N HIS A 318 -6.16 0.77 -25.73
CA HIS A 318 -6.02 2.15 -25.27
C HIS A 318 -5.94 3.14 -26.44
N LEU A 319 -5.16 2.80 -27.48
CA LEU A 319 -5.01 3.63 -28.67
C LEU A 319 -6.32 3.75 -29.47
N ILE A 320 -7.05 2.65 -29.62
CA ILE A 320 -8.34 2.61 -30.34
C ILE A 320 -9.40 3.43 -29.61
N THR A 321 -9.54 3.22 -28.30
CA THR A 321 -10.63 3.80 -27.51
C THR A 321 -10.38 5.23 -27.05
N GLY A 322 -9.15 5.75 -27.19
CA GLY A 322 -8.75 7.05 -26.64
C GLY A 322 -8.96 7.14 -25.12
N SER A 323 -8.74 6.02 -24.42
CA SER A 323 -9.10 5.85 -23.01
C SER A 323 -8.60 7.00 -22.13
N SER A 324 -9.48 7.60 -21.32
CA SER A 324 -9.09 8.62 -20.35
C SER A 324 -8.17 8.10 -19.23
N LEU A 325 -7.96 6.79 -19.15
CA LEU A 325 -7.00 6.16 -18.23
C LEU A 325 -5.61 6.23 -18.83
N ARG A 326 -4.87 7.28 -18.48
CA ARG A 326 -3.55 7.66 -19.04
C ARG A 326 -2.60 6.50 -19.33
N ASN A 327 -2.29 5.66 -18.33
CA ASN A 327 -1.17 4.72 -18.43
C ASN A 327 -1.62 3.25 -18.62
N ARG A 328 -0.80 2.46 -19.31
CA ARG A 328 -0.84 0.98 -19.29
C ARG A 328 0.56 0.44 -19.00
N SER A 329 0.68 -0.40 -17.98
CA SER A 329 1.97 -0.94 -17.56
C SER A 329 1.95 -2.46 -17.42
N MET A 330 3.09 -3.08 -17.71
CA MET A 330 3.42 -4.46 -17.39
C MET A 330 4.58 -4.49 -16.40
N MET A 331 4.50 -5.39 -15.42
CA MET A 331 5.57 -5.64 -14.47
C MET A 331 6.16 -7.03 -14.69
N VAL A 332 7.46 -7.10 -14.96
CA VAL A 332 8.26 -8.32 -15.08
C VAL A 332 9.18 -8.42 -13.87
N HIS A 333 8.88 -9.35 -12.96
CA HIS A 333 9.57 -9.50 -11.68
C HIS A 333 10.24 -10.88 -11.55
N PRO A 334 11.36 -11.13 -12.25
CA PRO A 334 11.86 -12.49 -12.44
C PRO A 334 12.77 -13.00 -11.32
N SER A 335 13.43 -12.13 -10.56
CA SER A 335 14.34 -12.56 -9.48
C SER A 335 14.62 -11.44 -8.48
N GLN A 336 15.45 -11.73 -7.48
CA GLN A 336 16.18 -10.71 -6.71
C GLN A 336 17.52 -10.36 -7.36
N LEU A 337 18.02 -11.18 -8.28
CA LEU A 337 19.30 -11.02 -8.96
C LEU A 337 19.18 -10.08 -10.16
N THR A 338 19.99 -9.03 -10.17
CA THR A 338 20.01 -7.99 -11.21
C THR A 338 20.42 -8.51 -12.59
N ASP A 339 21.24 -9.55 -12.67
CA ASP A 339 21.64 -10.18 -13.93
C ASP A 339 20.46 -10.89 -14.62
N ILE A 340 19.57 -11.52 -13.85
CA ILE A 340 18.34 -12.11 -14.39
C ILE A 340 17.43 -11.00 -14.94
N HIS A 341 17.36 -9.83 -14.29
CA HIS A 341 16.60 -8.70 -14.84
C HIS A 341 17.14 -8.26 -16.21
N ARG A 342 18.48 -8.20 -16.36
CA ARG A 342 19.13 -7.85 -17.64
C ARG A 342 18.77 -8.84 -18.75
N GLN A 343 18.68 -10.13 -18.43
CA GLN A 343 18.29 -11.17 -19.37
C GLN A 343 16.84 -10.99 -19.86
N TYR A 344 15.89 -10.80 -18.93
CA TYR A 344 14.49 -10.55 -19.27
C TYR A 344 14.30 -9.24 -20.04
N PHE A 345 15.02 -8.18 -19.67
CA PHE A 345 15.02 -6.92 -20.40
C PHE A 345 15.45 -7.09 -21.85
N LYS A 346 16.54 -7.85 -22.08
CA LYS A 346 17.02 -8.18 -23.43
C LYS A 346 15.96 -8.97 -24.21
N TRP A 347 15.34 -9.98 -23.61
CA TRP A 347 14.29 -10.75 -24.28
C TRP A 347 13.08 -9.91 -24.69
N VAL A 348 12.56 -9.10 -23.77
CA VAL A 348 11.42 -8.21 -24.06
C VAL A 348 11.75 -7.26 -25.21
N THR A 349 12.95 -6.64 -25.17
CA THR A 349 13.37 -5.68 -26.21
C THR A 349 13.57 -6.36 -27.57
N THR A 350 14.18 -7.55 -27.58
CA THR A 350 14.37 -8.34 -28.80
C THR A 350 13.04 -8.79 -29.39
N LEU A 351 12.12 -9.30 -28.57
CA LEU A 351 10.78 -9.71 -29.03
C LEU A 351 9.99 -8.52 -29.57
N LYS A 352 10.02 -7.38 -28.88
CA LYS A 352 9.43 -6.11 -29.35
C LYS A 352 9.90 -5.78 -30.77
N GLY A 353 11.22 -5.74 -30.99
CA GLY A 353 11.79 -5.40 -32.30
C GLY A 353 11.57 -6.48 -33.38
N LEU A 354 11.50 -7.76 -32.98
CA LEU A 354 11.16 -8.85 -33.89
C LEU A 354 9.70 -8.73 -34.36
N TRP A 355 8.76 -8.62 -33.42
CA TRP A 355 7.32 -8.57 -33.74
C TRP A 355 6.94 -7.35 -34.58
N VAL A 356 7.53 -6.17 -34.34
CA VAL A 356 7.31 -5.01 -35.22
C VAL A 356 7.76 -5.28 -36.65
N ARG A 357 8.92 -5.92 -36.84
CA ARG A 357 9.41 -6.26 -38.18
C ARG A 357 8.53 -7.31 -38.85
N THR A 358 8.14 -8.35 -38.11
CA THR A 358 7.28 -9.43 -38.61
C THR A 358 5.89 -8.92 -38.99
N LEU A 359 5.29 -8.02 -38.21
CA LEU A 359 3.97 -7.45 -38.51
C LEU A 359 3.96 -6.55 -39.76
N LYS A 360 5.10 -5.96 -40.12
CA LYS A 360 5.29 -5.12 -41.32
C LYS A 360 5.63 -5.91 -42.59
N MET A 361 5.79 -7.23 -42.49
CA MET A 361 5.98 -8.10 -43.66
C MET A 361 4.70 -8.17 -44.50
N ALA A 362 4.81 -8.70 -45.72
CA ALA A 362 3.66 -8.95 -46.59
C ALA A 362 2.70 -9.98 -45.94
N GLU A 363 1.43 -9.97 -46.32
CA GLU A 363 0.40 -10.77 -45.64
C GLU A 363 0.54 -12.27 -45.90
N GLU A 364 1.19 -12.61 -47.00
CA GLU A 364 1.47 -13.97 -47.45
C GLU A 364 2.65 -14.61 -46.71
N GLU A 365 3.44 -13.80 -46.00
CA GLU A 365 4.61 -14.28 -45.25
C GLU A 365 4.17 -15.15 -44.06
N ILE A 366 4.69 -16.38 -44.01
CA ILE A 366 4.30 -17.40 -43.03
C ILE A 366 4.54 -16.91 -41.60
N ASP A 367 5.67 -16.25 -41.35
CA ASP A 367 6.02 -15.73 -40.02
C ASP A 367 5.00 -14.68 -39.53
N ARG A 368 4.50 -13.82 -40.45
CA ARG A 368 3.45 -12.84 -40.13
C ARG A 368 2.15 -13.55 -39.81
N GLN A 369 1.71 -14.47 -40.66
CA GLN A 369 0.46 -15.22 -40.46
C GLN A 369 0.46 -15.95 -39.11
N GLN A 370 1.57 -16.58 -38.74
CA GLN A 370 1.72 -17.24 -37.45
C GLN A 370 1.63 -16.27 -36.28
N LEU A 371 2.32 -15.12 -36.34
CA LEU A 371 2.27 -14.12 -35.29
C LEU A 371 0.87 -13.51 -35.14
N VAL A 372 0.20 -13.19 -36.25
CA VAL A 372 -1.18 -12.67 -36.27
C VAL A 372 -2.14 -13.68 -35.66
N ALA A 373 -2.02 -14.98 -36.01
CA ALA A 373 -2.84 -16.03 -35.41
C ALA A 373 -2.65 -16.15 -33.89
N GLN A 374 -1.41 -15.99 -33.38
CA GLN A 374 -1.14 -15.97 -31.94
C GLN A 374 -1.76 -14.75 -31.24
N PHE A 375 -1.73 -13.58 -31.87
CA PHE A 375 -2.43 -12.40 -31.37
C PHE A 375 -3.94 -12.59 -31.39
N LYS A 376 -4.51 -13.17 -32.46
CA LYS A 376 -5.95 -13.47 -32.58
C LYS A 376 -6.43 -14.39 -31.47
N ALA A 377 -5.72 -15.48 -31.21
CA ALA A 377 -6.04 -16.39 -30.12
C ALA A 377 -6.02 -15.68 -28.75
N THR A 378 -5.06 -14.77 -28.55
CA THR A 378 -4.97 -13.98 -27.31
C THR A 378 -6.12 -12.97 -27.21
N TYR A 379 -6.48 -12.31 -28.33
CA TYR A 379 -7.62 -11.41 -28.41
C TYR A 379 -8.93 -12.12 -28.08
N ASP A 380 -9.15 -13.33 -28.58
CA ASP A 380 -10.37 -14.10 -28.32
C ASP A 380 -10.55 -14.41 -26.82
N GLU A 381 -9.46 -14.64 -26.09
CA GLU A 381 -9.51 -14.77 -24.62
C GLU A 381 -9.92 -13.47 -23.91
N LEU A 382 -9.51 -12.31 -24.44
CA LEU A 382 -9.89 -10.99 -23.90
C LEU A 382 -11.34 -10.65 -24.25
N TYR A 383 -11.75 -10.91 -25.50
CA TYR A 383 -13.11 -10.70 -25.98
C TYR A 383 -14.12 -11.54 -25.21
N ALA A 384 -13.77 -12.78 -24.86
CA ALA A 384 -14.60 -13.65 -24.02
C ALA A 384 -14.79 -13.14 -22.57
N LEU A 385 -14.01 -12.15 -22.13
CA LEU A 385 -14.23 -11.43 -20.86
C LEU A 385 -14.99 -10.13 -21.05
N ASN A 386 -14.85 -9.49 -22.21
CA ASN A 386 -15.52 -8.24 -22.54
C ASN A 386 -15.92 -8.21 -24.02
N PRO A 387 -17.15 -8.68 -24.36
CA PRO A 387 -17.63 -8.67 -25.75
C PRO A 387 -17.89 -7.29 -26.34
N ALA A 388 -17.67 -6.21 -25.57
CA ALA A 388 -17.76 -4.83 -26.02
C ALA A 388 -16.44 -4.30 -26.62
N MET A 389 -15.39 -5.14 -26.73
CA MET A 389 -14.17 -4.77 -27.44
C MET A 389 -14.42 -4.62 -28.94
N ASP A 390 -13.68 -3.71 -29.58
CA ASP A 390 -13.70 -3.52 -31.03
C ASP A 390 -13.20 -4.77 -31.78
N PRO A 391 -13.58 -4.96 -33.07
CA PRO A 391 -13.13 -6.07 -33.91
C PRO A 391 -11.61 -6.28 -33.91
N PHE A 392 -11.16 -7.53 -34.13
CA PHE A 392 -9.73 -7.87 -34.08
C PHE A 392 -8.92 -7.10 -35.13
N GLU A 393 -9.53 -6.76 -36.25
CA GLU A 393 -8.93 -6.01 -37.35
C GLU A 393 -8.44 -4.64 -36.88
N ASP A 394 -9.22 -3.93 -36.05
CA ASP A 394 -8.82 -2.65 -35.46
C ASP A 394 -7.62 -2.81 -34.52
N TYR A 395 -7.57 -3.93 -33.78
CA TYR A 395 -6.41 -4.27 -32.94
C TYR A 395 -5.18 -4.56 -33.79
N LEU A 396 -5.33 -5.33 -34.86
CA LEU A 396 -4.24 -5.69 -35.78
C LEU A 396 -3.61 -4.44 -36.39
N ASP A 397 -4.43 -3.48 -36.83
CA ASP A 397 -3.98 -2.19 -37.37
C ASP A 397 -3.21 -1.37 -36.33
N ALA A 398 -3.64 -1.41 -35.07
CA ALA A 398 -2.98 -0.69 -33.96
C ALA A 398 -1.74 -1.41 -33.37
N LEU A 399 -1.48 -2.69 -33.70
CA LEU A 399 -0.44 -3.49 -33.02
C LEU A 399 0.97 -2.92 -33.22
N VAL A 400 1.30 -2.46 -34.42
CA VAL A 400 2.65 -1.92 -34.70
C VAL A 400 2.92 -0.69 -33.84
N ASP A 401 1.94 0.21 -33.71
CA ASP A 401 2.06 1.43 -32.92
C ASP A 401 2.04 1.13 -31.42
N SER A 402 1.17 0.22 -30.98
CA SER A 402 1.12 -0.29 -29.62
C SER A 402 2.47 -0.83 -29.14
N ILE A 403 3.09 -1.69 -29.95
CA ILE A 403 4.40 -2.26 -29.63
C ILE A 403 5.47 -1.17 -29.66
N SER A 404 5.46 -0.30 -30.68
CA SER A 404 6.49 0.73 -30.87
C SER A 404 6.48 1.79 -29.77
N ALA A 405 5.31 2.29 -29.37
CA ALA A 405 5.13 3.32 -28.35
C ALA A 405 5.51 2.86 -26.93
N THR A 406 5.48 1.56 -26.68
CA THR A 406 5.80 0.98 -25.36
C THR A 406 7.26 1.18 -24.96
N GLN A 407 7.51 1.85 -23.83
CA GLN A 407 8.83 1.96 -23.22
C GLN A 407 9.18 0.71 -22.42
N VAL A 408 10.43 0.24 -22.51
CA VAL A 408 10.92 -0.87 -21.69
C VAL A 408 11.99 -0.32 -20.76
N ASN A 409 11.78 -0.45 -19.44
CA ASN A 409 12.70 0.09 -18.43
C ASN A 409 13.22 -1.02 -17.52
N GLN A 410 14.54 -1.07 -17.37
CA GLN A 410 15.20 -1.96 -16.42
C GLN A 410 15.42 -1.25 -15.09
N LEU A 411 14.86 -1.80 -14.00
CA LEU A 411 14.84 -1.19 -12.68
C LEU A 411 15.77 -1.95 -11.73
N ASN A 412 17.05 -1.59 -11.77
CA ASN A 412 18.15 -2.21 -10.99
C ASN A 412 18.69 -1.28 -9.89
N GLY A 413 17.84 -0.48 -9.28
CA GLY A 413 18.23 0.45 -8.23
C GLY A 413 18.85 -0.24 -7.00
N ALA A 414 19.80 0.43 -6.34
CA ALA A 414 20.30 0.02 -5.02
C ALA A 414 19.15 -0.06 -4.00
N PRO A 415 19.25 -0.88 -2.94
CA PRO A 415 18.24 -0.95 -1.88
C PRO A 415 17.88 0.46 -1.36
N GLY A 416 16.61 0.84 -1.46
CA GLY A 416 16.12 2.16 -1.03
C GLY A 416 16.15 3.27 -2.09
N SER A 417 16.50 2.97 -3.33
CA SER A 417 16.26 3.87 -4.47
C SER A 417 14.89 3.58 -5.10
N VAL A 418 14.08 4.62 -5.27
CA VAL A 418 12.82 4.53 -6.02
C VAL A 418 13.11 4.84 -7.49
N PRO A 419 12.71 3.97 -8.43
CA PRO A 419 12.91 4.23 -9.84
C PRO A 419 12.19 5.51 -10.29
N GLN A 420 12.87 6.32 -11.11
CA GLN A 420 12.24 7.45 -11.79
C GLN A 420 11.75 6.99 -13.15
N ILE A 421 10.43 6.98 -13.32
CA ILE A 421 9.76 6.70 -14.60
C ILE A 421 9.12 8.01 -15.05
N ASP A 422 9.32 8.33 -16.33
CA ASP A 422 8.71 9.50 -16.95
C ASP A 422 7.27 9.19 -17.35
N TRP A 423 6.40 9.10 -16.35
CA TRP A 423 4.95 8.95 -16.51
C TRP A 423 4.30 10.15 -17.21
N VAL A 424 5.05 11.24 -17.46
CA VAL A 424 4.52 12.45 -18.06
C VAL A 424 4.56 12.37 -19.57
N ASN A 425 5.72 12.00 -20.12
CA ASN A 425 5.95 12.00 -21.57
C ASN A 425 5.65 10.66 -22.23
N HIS A 426 5.41 9.61 -21.46
CA HIS A 426 5.09 8.28 -21.98
C HIS A 426 3.91 7.67 -21.25
N GLU A 427 3.13 6.86 -21.97
CA GLU A 427 1.87 6.26 -21.49
C GLU A 427 2.00 4.75 -21.24
N PHE A 428 2.90 4.07 -21.97
CA PHE A 428 2.99 2.62 -21.99
C PHE A 428 4.35 2.12 -21.53
N PHE A 429 4.37 1.23 -20.53
CA PHE A 429 5.61 0.79 -19.90
C PHE A 429 5.67 -0.72 -19.66
N ILE A 430 6.81 -1.33 -19.97
CA ILE A 430 7.19 -2.64 -19.44
C ILE A 430 8.35 -2.42 -18.47
N LEU A 431 8.09 -2.69 -17.19
CA LEU A 431 9.05 -2.51 -16.11
C LEU A 431 9.67 -3.86 -15.73
N VAL A 432 10.98 -3.99 -15.91
CA VAL A 432 11.73 -5.22 -15.62
C VAL A 432 12.62 -5.01 -14.40
N GLY A 433 12.36 -5.69 -13.29
CA GLY A 433 13.15 -5.48 -12.07
C GLY A 433 12.83 -6.45 -10.94
N GLY A 434 13.30 -6.10 -9.74
CA GLY A 434 13.11 -6.89 -8.53
C GLY A 434 12.71 -6.00 -7.35
N GLN A 435 13.54 -5.98 -6.31
CA GLN A 435 13.30 -5.19 -5.10
C GLN A 435 13.16 -3.68 -5.33
N ALA A 436 13.73 -3.12 -6.40
CA ALA A 436 13.55 -1.70 -6.74
C ALA A 436 12.08 -1.35 -7.07
N MET A 437 11.29 -2.33 -7.50
CA MET A 437 9.84 -2.19 -7.72
C MET A 437 9.03 -2.52 -6.46
N SER A 438 9.67 -2.67 -5.30
CA SER A 438 9.02 -3.03 -4.03
C SER A 438 8.32 -1.83 -3.36
N ARG A 439 8.12 -1.87 -2.04
CA ARG A 439 7.28 -0.92 -1.29
C ARG A 439 7.66 0.54 -1.61
N GLY A 440 6.65 1.37 -1.86
CA GLY A 440 6.82 2.79 -2.18
C GLY A 440 7.04 3.16 -3.64
N PHE A 441 7.06 2.18 -4.55
CA PHE A 441 6.94 2.43 -5.98
C PHE A 441 5.52 2.09 -6.46
N THR A 442 4.82 3.10 -6.99
CA THR A 442 3.50 2.95 -7.60
C THR A 442 3.65 2.67 -9.09
N VAL A 443 3.13 1.53 -9.54
CA VAL A 443 3.06 1.19 -10.98
C VAL A 443 1.72 1.66 -11.52
N GLU A 444 1.73 2.77 -12.27
CA GLU A 444 0.51 3.33 -12.83
C GLU A 444 -0.03 2.46 -13.98
N GLY A 445 -1.34 2.21 -14.00
CA GLY A 445 -1.97 1.49 -15.12
C GLY A 445 -1.58 0.01 -15.25
N LEU A 446 -1.13 -0.65 -14.19
CA LEU A 446 -0.72 -2.06 -14.25
C LEU A 446 -1.83 -2.98 -14.76
N THR A 447 -1.62 -3.62 -15.91
CA THR A 447 -2.50 -4.63 -16.51
C THR A 447 -1.91 -6.04 -16.43
N VAL A 448 -0.62 -6.20 -16.76
CA VAL A 448 0.03 -7.52 -16.80
C VAL A 448 1.11 -7.65 -15.74
N THR A 449 1.06 -8.71 -14.94
CA THR A 449 2.14 -9.07 -14.00
C THR A 449 2.73 -10.41 -14.39
N TYR A 450 4.05 -10.47 -14.60
CA TYR A 450 4.78 -11.68 -14.90
C TYR A 450 5.86 -11.92 -13.84
N MET A 451 5.69 -12.94 -13.00
CA MET A 451 6.55 -13.18 -11.84
C MET A 451 7.02 -14.65 -11.78
N PRO A 452 8.05 -15.03 -12.58
CA PRO A 452 8.60 -16.38 -12.64
C PRO A 452 9.57 -16.62 -11.47
N ARG A 453 9.06 -16.60 -10.24
CA ARG A 453 9.87 -16.81 -9.02
C ARG A 453 9.05 -17.38 -7.88
N GLY A 454 9.71 -18.16 -7.03
CA GLY A 454 9.10 -18.72 -5.82
C GLY A 454 8.91 -17.71 -4.67
N LEU A 455 8.23 -18.19 -3.62
CA LEU A 455 7.80 -17.45 -2.44
C LEU A 455 8.93 -16.93 -1.53
N GLY A 456 10.14 -17.47 -1.65
CA GLY A 456 11.21 -17.21 -0.69
C GLY A 456 10.78 -17.62 0.72
N ILE A 457 10.81 -16.68 1.69
CA ILE A 457 10.42 -16.94 3.09
C ILE A 457 8.89 -17.14 3.24
N GLY A 458 8.07 -16.59 2.32
CA GLY A 458 6.62 -16.84 2.30
C GLY A 458 5.85 -16.28 3.50
N THR A 459 6.10 -15.01 3.87
CA THR A 459 5.30 -14.33 4.91
C THR A 459 4.06 -13.66 4.31
N ALA A 460 2.96 -13.55 5.07
CA ALA A 460 1.75 -12.83 4.62
C ALA A 460 2.06 -11.39 4.16
N ASP A 461 2.97 -10.73 4.87
CA ASP A 461 3.46 -9.39 4.53
C ASP A 461 4.11 -9.32 3.15
N THR A 462 4.94 -10.32 2.82
CA THR A 462 5.61 -10.42 1.52
C THR A 462 4.60 -10.63 0.38
N MET A 463 3.55 -11.42 0.62
CA MET A 463 2.51 -11.66 -0.38
C MET A 463 1.74 -10.38 -0.71
N GLN A 464 1.36 -9.61 0.31
CA GLN A 464 0.66 -8.34 0.11
C GLN A 464 1.51 -7.32 -0.66
N GLN A 465 2.82 -7.30 -0.44
CA GLN A 465 3.73 -6.44 -1.20
C GLN A 465 3.79 -6.79 -2.69
N TRP A 466 3.53 -8.05 -3.06
CA TRP A 466 3.51 -8.51 -4.45
C TRP A 466 2.14 -8.34 -5.11
N ALA A 467 1.08 -8.16 -4.32
CA ALA A 467 -0.30 -8.00 -4.78
C ALA A 467 -0.58 -6.62 -5.43
N ARG A 468 0.37 -6.07 -6.20
CA ARG A 468 0.20 -4.81 -6.95
C ARG A 468 -0.88 -4.87 -8.02
N PHE A 469 -1.25 -6.08 -8.44
CA PHE A 469 -2.36 -6.32 -9.34
C PHE A 469 -3.74 -6.15 -8.67
N PHE A 470 -3.82 -5.97 -7.35
CA PHE A 470 -5.05 -5.45 -6.72
C PHE A 470 -5.20 -3.94 -6.96
N GLY A 471 -6.36 -3.38 -6.63
CA GLY A 471 -6.62 -1.94 -6.77
C GLY A 471 -7.83 -1.65 -7.65
N TYR A 472 -8.00 -0.40 -8.07
CA TYR A 472 -9.16 0.03 -8.85
C TYR A 472 -8.99 -0.31 -10.34
N LYS A 473 -9.30 -1.56 -10.72
CA LYS A 473 -9.09 -2.09 -12.07
C LYS A 473 -10.35 -2.56 -12.78
N LYS A 474 -11.54 -2.47 -12.16
CA LYS A 474 -12.79 -2.99 -12.72
C LYS A 474 -13.05 -2.54 -14.17
N LYS A 475 -12.70 -1.30 -14.52
CA LYS A 475 -12.90 -0.72 -15.86
C LYS A 475 -12.07 -1.38 -16.97
N TYR A 476 -10.97 -2.05 -16.62
CA TYR A 476 -10.04 -2.68 -17.56
C TYR A 476 -9.66 -4.09 -17.10
N LEU A 477 -10.52 -4.73 -16.30
CA LEU A 477 -10.24 -6.03 -15.69
C LEU A 477 -10.04 -7.12 -16.76
N HIS A 478 -10.71 -6.99 -17.90
CA HIS A 478 -10.56 -7.91 -19.03
C HIS A 478 -9.14 -7.90 -19.61
N LEU A 479 -8.40 -6.79 -19.48
CA LEU A 479 -6.99 -6.67 -19.85
C LEU A 479 -6.01 -7.18 -18.77
N CYS A 480 -6.49 -7.45 -17.55
CA CYS A 480 -5.60 -7.83 -16.47
C CYS A 480 -5.19 -9.30 -16.56
N ARG A 481 -3.88 -9.60 -16.52
CA ARG A 481 -3.37 -10.99 -16.42
C ARG A 481 -2.19 -11.12 -15.47
N ILE A 482 -2.20 -12.19 -14.69
CA ILE A 482 -1.17 -12.48 -13.68
C ILE A 482 -0.56 -13.84 -14.00
N TYR A 483 0.73 -13.86 -14.29
CA TYR A 483 1.51 -15.07 -14.55
C TYR A 483 2.38 -15.36 -13.32
N LEU A 484 2.13 -16.50 -12.68
CA LEU A 484 2.73 -16.91 -11.41
C LEU A 484 3.12 -18.39 -11.46
N VAL A 485 4.16 -18.78 -10.70
CA VAL A 485 4.45 -20.20 -10.46
C VAL A 485 3.42 -20.83 -9.50
N GLU A 486 3.22 -22.15 -9.59
CA GLU A 486 2.14 -22.86 -8.88
C GLU A 486 2.13 -22.61 -7.37
N ASP A 487 3.29 -22.65 -6.71
CA ASP A 487 3.40 -22.39 -5.27
C ASP A 487 2.93 -20.98 -4.88
N VAL A 488 3.22 -19.98 -5.73
CA VAL A 488 2.80 -18.60 -5.48
C VAL A 488 1.30 -18.45 -5.69
N ILE A 489 0.71 -19.17 -6.65
CA ILE A 489 -0.74 -19.23 -6.85
C ILE A 489 -1.42 -19.81 -5.59
N LYS A 490 -0.96 -20.97 -5.11
CA LYS A 490 -1.48 -21.62 -3.90
C LYS A 490 -1.35 -20.72 -2.66
N ALA A 491 -0.25 -19.99 -2.55
CA ALA A 491 -0.06 -19.02 -1.47
C ALA A 491 -1.02 -17.83 -1.56
N PHE A 492 -1.28 -17.28 -2.76
CA PHE A 492 -2.27 -16.22 -2.90
C PHE A 492 -3.69 -16.70 -2.59
N GLN A 493 -4.08 -17.90 -3.04
CA GLN A 493 -5.38 -18.48 -2.70
C GLN A 493 -5.56 -18.63 -1.18
N GLY A 494 -4.58 -19.24 -0.51
CA GLY A 494 -4.59 -19.36 0.94
C GLY A 494 -4.59 -17.99 1.63
N TYR A 495 -3.82 -17.03 1.12
CA TYR A 495 -3.79 -15.67 1.64
C TYR A 495 -5.15 -14.98 1.54
N VAL A 496 -5.88 -15.15 0.43
CA VAL A 496 -7.22 -14.56 0.25
C VAL A 496 -8.21 -15.13 1.26
N GLU A 497 -8.15 -16.44 1.53
CA GLU A 497 -8.96 -17.06 2.58
C GLU A 497 -8.59 -16.52 3.98
N HIS A 498 -7.29 -16.41 4.27
CA HIS A 498 -6.78 -15.84 5.53
C HIS A 498 -7.22 -14.39 5.74
N GLU A 499 -7.06 -13.56 4.70
CA GLU A 499 -7.46 -12.15 4.73
C GLU A 499 -8.96 -12.02 4.97
N LYS A 500 -9.78 -12.85 4.30
CA LYS A 500 -11.23 -12.89 4.50
C LYS A 500 -11.62 -13.32 5.92
N ASP A 501 -11.09 -14.44 6.42
CA ASP A 501 -11.36 -14.91 7.79
C ASP A 501 -10.99 -13.85 8.83
N LEU A 502 -9.84 -13.18 8.66
CA LEU A 502 -9.42 -12.13 9.57
C LEU A 502 -10.36 -10.91 9.53
N HIS A 503 -10.75 -10.44 8.33
CA HIS A 503 -11.68 -9.31 8.21
C HIS A 503 -13.05 -9.66 8.78
N ASP A 504 -13.60 -10.85 8.50
CA ASP A 504 -14.90 -11.29 9.00
C ASP A 504 -14.89 -11.37 10.54
N ARG A 505 -13.82 -11.89 11.15
CA ARG A 505 -13.65 -11.93 12.62
C ARG A 505 -13.55 -10.53 13.23
N LEU A 506 -12.80 -9.63 12.60
CA LEU A 506 -12.64 -8.26 13.10
C LEU A 506 -13.93 -7.45 12.95
N ALA A 507 -14.68 -7.67 11.86
CA ALA A 507 -16.00 -7.06 11.66
C ALA A 507 -17.01 -7.54 12.71
N ALA A 508 -16.98 -8.84 13.05
CA ALA A 508 -17.86 -9.43 14.05
C ALA A 508 -17.50 -9.08 15.50
N PHE A 509 -16.29 -8.57 15.77
CA PHE A 509 -15.82 -8.30 17.13
C PHE A 509 -16.47 -7.08 17.80
N ASP A 510 -17.21 -6.27 17.03
CA ASP A 510 -17.93 -5.07 17.49
C ASP A 510 -17.00 -3.93 17.93
N ALA A 511 -17.22 -2.73 17.37
CA ALA A 511 -16.30 -1.59 17.43
C ALA A 511 -16.32 -0.85 18.77
N ASP A 512 -17.27 -1.16 19.65
CA ASP A 512 -17.43 -0.53 20.98
C ASP A 512 -16.63 -1.22 22.09
N ARG A 513 -15.87 -2.28 21.75
CA ARG A 513 -14.98 -3.00 22.66
C ARG A 513 -13.52 -2.75 22.32
N THR A 514 -12.69 -2.63 23.35
CA THR A 514 -11.24 -2.58 23.16
C THR A 514 -10.75 -3.85 22.44
N LEU A 515 -9.90 -3.66 21.43
CA LEU A 515 -9.23 -4.73 20.67
C LEU A 515 -8.35 -5.60 21.58
N ASN A 516 -8.05 -5.16 22.81
CA ASN A 516 -7.42 -5.99 23.83
C ASN A 516 -8.27 -7.18 24.28
N ALA A 517 -9.60 -7.13 24.08
CA ALA A 517 -10.50 -8.26 24.31
C ALA A 517 -10.65 -9.19 23.08
N PHE A 518 -10.10 -8.82 21.92
CA PHE A 518 -10.12 -9.65 20.72
C PHE A 518 -9.26 -10.90 20.93
N GLN A 519 -9.83 -12.07 20.62
CA GLN A 519 -9.06 -13.30 20.60
C GLN A 519 -8.11 -13.27 19.39
N ARG A 520 -6.83 -12.98 19.62
CA ARG A 520 -5.73 -12.96 18.64
C ARG A 520 -5.44 -14.37 18.11
N ARG A 521 -6.37 -14.93 17.36
CA ARG A 521 -6.30 -16.24 16.69
C ARG A 521 -6.72 -16.07 15.24
N VAL A 522 -5.94 -16.65 14.34
CA VAL A 522 -6.17 -16.60 12.90
C VAL A 522 -5.93 -17.97 12.29
N LYS A 523 -6.68 -18.29 11.24
CA LYS A 523 -6.38 -19.46 10.41
C LYS A 523 -5.22 -19.11 9.48
N LEU A 524 -4.09 -19.80 9.58
CA LEU A 524 -2.98 -19.65 8.64
C LEU A 524 -3.03 -20.83 7.65
N PRO A 525 -3.13 -20.57 6.33
CA PRO A 525 -3.09 -21.62 5.33
C PRO A 525 -1.71 -22.29 5.31
N SER A 526 -1.65 -23.58 4.99
CA SER A 526 -0.40 -24.33 4.90
C SER A 526 0.58 -23.77 3.84
N SER A 527 0.07 -23.05 2.84
CA SER A 527 0.87 -22.37 1.84
C SER A 527 1.58 -21.10 2.35
N LEU A 528 1.22 -20.59 3.53
CA LEU A 528 1.92 -19.48 4.18
C LEU A 528 2.72 -20.01 5.38
N LYS A 529 4.05 -19.98 5.26
CA LYS A 529 4.94 -20.55 6.27
C LYS A 529 4.94 -19.75 7.59
N TYR A 530 4.76 -18.43 7.50
CA TYR A 530 4.79 -17.55 8.66
C TYR A 530 3.73 -16.46 8.57
N LEU A 531 3.06 -16.20 9.71
CA LEU A 531 2.07 -15.14 9.85
C LEU A 531 2.68 -13.74 9.65
N THR A 532 3.86 -13.51 10.23
CA THR A 532 4.63 -12.27 10.12
C THR A 532 6.12 -12.57 10.35
N ARG A 533 6.97 -11.55 10.36
CA ARG A 533 8.40 -11.69 10.69
C ARG A 533 8.55 -12.24 12.11
N ASN A 534 9.24 -13.38 12.26
CA ASN A 534 9.45 -14.00 13.58
C ASN A 534 10.18 -13.08 14.58
N SER A 535 10.96 -12.12 14.11
CA SER A 535 11.71 -11.19 14.97
C SER A 535 10.82 -10.24 15.77
N VAL A 536 9.58 -9.99 15.31
CA VAL A 536 8.64 -9.06 15.98
C VAL A 536 7.72 -9.74 16.99
N LEU A 537 7.73 -11.07 17.06
CA LEU A 537 6.87 -11.84 17.97
C LEU A 537 7.58 -12.10 19.30
N SER A 538 7.00 -11.59 20.38
CA SER A 538 7.47 -11.79 21.76
C SER A 538 7.24 -13.19 22.27
N ASP A 539 6.16 -13.85 21.83
CA ASP A 539 5.69 -15.15 22.33
C ASP A 539 5.61 -16.15 21.18
N ASP A 540 5.76 -17.44 21.46
CA ASP A 540 5.55 -18.46 20.43
C ASP A 540 4.06 -18.50 20.10
N VAL A 541 3.76 -18.42 18.80
CA VAL A 541 2.39 -18.62 18.33
C VAL A 541 2.09 -20.10 18.46
N GLU A 542 1.09 -20.44 19.26
CA GLU A 542 0.63 -21.81 19.36
C GLU A 542 0.00 -22.23 18.03
N HIS A 543 0.54 -23.29 17.43
CA HIS A 543 0.06 -23.84 16.18
C HIS A 543 -0.83 -25.05 16.46
N TYR A 544 -2.11 -24.93 16.12
CA TYR A 544 -3.07 -26.02 16.15
C TYR A 544 -3.37 -26.48 14.73
N SER A 545 -2.91 -27.69 14.39
CA SER A 545 -3.21 -28.32 13.10
C SER A 545 -4.49 -29.14 13.22
N PHE A 546 -5.52 -28.76 12.45
CA PHE A 546 -6.76 -29.53 12.38
C PHE A 546 -6.77 -30.32 11.07
N GLY A 547 -6.62 -31.65 11.17
CA GLY A 547 -6.78 -32.59 10.05
C GLY A 547 -5.55 -32.78 9.16
N ALA A 548 -4.72 -33.77 9.52
CA ALA A 548 -4.30 -34.78 8.57
C ALA A 548 -4.82 -36.10 9.14
N LEU A 549 -5.98 -36.56 8.66
CA LEU A 549 -6.34 -37.96 8.79
C LEU A 549 -5.59 -38.68 7.66
N GLY A 550 -4.56 -39.45 8.03
CA GLY A 550 -3.93 -40.47 7.17
C GLY A 550 -3.00 -39.93 6.10
#